data_AF-A0A1Q7KAM9-F1
#
_entry.id   AF-A0A1Q7KAM9-F1
#
_cell.length_a   1.000
_cell.length_b   1.000
_cell.length_c   1.000
_cell.angle_alpha   90.00
_cell.angle_beta   90.00
_cell.angle_gamma   90.00
#
_symmetry.space_group_name_H-M   'P 1'
#
loop_
_entity.id
_entity.type
_entity.pdbx_description
1 polymer ?
#
loop_
_entity_poly.entity_id
_entity_poly.type
_entity_poly.pdbx_seq_one_letter_code
_entity_poly.pdbx_strand_id
1 'polypeptide(L)'
;MAAGFSAPQRGRKAHGKAYLWFQRNESRLLAVDIVCIVILFFVHLFTSTFQIFTPEVETAVQITVIMLVSFIALTVAWKGVVPLIISILGIGLIQYSVMLTYYPPEPGNRDLGGAKFTYPFFTPALGTASNMHFFLGLSMSTLSIIIAFRPSLLFTRNRPESLDSEWSKYPVWYDNTLLTDGRMESSVPVKDLMTGQDRYLLWRYEYILADIYGTPHLVRPTALVPKDSTHILREKDSGLVIGKARYNGFFM
;
A
#
# COMPACT_ATOMS: atom_id res chain seq x y z
N MET A 1 19.34 44.11 7.03
CA MET A 1 18.42 44.18 5.87
C MET A 1 18.01 42.77 5.51
N ALA A 2 16.72 42.60 5.26
CA ALA A 2 16.01 41.32 5.15
C ALA A 2 16.23 40.61 3.80
N ALA A 3 16.17 39.28 3.81
CA ALA A 3 15.39 38.47 2.86
C ALA A 3 15.56 36.97 3.21
N GLY A 4 14.73 36.47 4.13
CA GLY A 4 14.54 35.03 4.30
C GLY A 4 13.63 34.51 3.18
N PHE A 5 14.18 33.75 2.24
CA PHE A 5 13.39 33.02 1.26
C PHE A 5 12.70 31.83 1.95
N SER A 6 11.42 32.01 2.28
CA SER A 6 10.55 30.91 2.66
C SER A 6 10.19 30.07 1.42
N ALA A 7 10.76 28.87 1.32
CA ALA A 7 10.33 27.86 0.37
C ALA A 7 8.86 27.43 0.63
N PRO A 8 8.11 27.02 -0.40
CA PRO A 8 6.66 26.86 -0.32
C PRO A 8 6.27 25.60 0.47
N GLN A 9 5.90 25.77 1.75
CA GLN A 9 5.32 24.71 2.60
C GLN A 9 3.90 24.23 2.18
N ARG A 10 3.33 24.74 1.09
CA ARG A 10 1.94 24.44 0.69
C ARG A 10 1.73 22.99 0.20
N GLY A 11 2.75 22.32 -0.35
CA GLY A 11 2.60 20.96 -0.92
C GLY A 11 2.40 19.85 0.11
N ARG A 12 3.13 19.88 1.24
CA ARG A 12 3.09 18.80 2.26
C ARG A 12 1.76 18.72 3.01
N LYS A 13 1.10 19.86 3.25
CA LYS A 13 -0.20 19.89 3.96
C LYS A 13 -1.37 19.42 3.08
N ALA A 14 -1.31 19.65 1.76
CA ALA A 14 -2.35 19.22 0.82
C ALA A 14 -2.33 17.70 0.60
N HIS A 15 -1.14 17.11 0.48
CA HIS A 15 -0.97 15.66 0.33
C HIS A 15 -1.51 14.89 1.54
N GLY A 16 -1.30 15.41 2.75
CA GLY A 16 -1.86 14.83 3.98
C GLY A 16 -3.39 14.88 4.03
N LYS A 17 -4.02 15.99 3.60
CA LYS A 17 -5.49 16.13 3.59
C LYS A 17 -6.16 15.21 2.56
N ALA A 18 -5.59 15.12 1.36
CA ALA A 18 -6.11 14.23 0.32
C ALA A 18 -5.98 12.75 0.75
N TYR A 19 -4.82 12.37 1.29
CA TYR A 19 -4.59 11.02 1.81
C TYR A 19 -5.56 10.66 2.94
N LEU A 20 -5.79 11.56 3.90
CA LEU A 20 -6.75 11.36 4.98
C LEU A 20 -8.20 11.23 4.48
N TRP A 21 -8.57 11.98 3.44
CA TRP A 21 -9.89 11.85 2.81
C TRP A 21 -10.07 10.49 2.13
N PHE A 22 -9.05 10.03 1.39
CA PHE A 22 -9.03 8.71 0.75
C PHE A 22 -9.13 7.57 1.78
N GLN A 23 -8.41 7.69 2.89
CA GLN A 23 -8.48 6.72 3.99
C GLN A 23 -9.87 6.68 4.63
N ARG A 24 -10.50 7.84 4.85
CA ARG A 24 -11.86 7.91 5.42
C ARG A 24 -12.92 7.31 4.51
N ASN A 25 -12.76 7.44 3.20
CA ASN A 25 -13.75 7.01 2.19
C ASN A 25 -13.39 5.66 1.54
N GLU A 26 -12.46 4.91 2.12
CA GLU A 26 -11.90 3.69 1.54
C GLU A 26 -12.96 2.66 1.12
N SER A 27 -13.95 2.39 1.97
CA SER A 27 -15.02 1.43 1.66
C SER A 27 -15.92 1.88 0.52
N ARG A 28 -16.15 3.19 0.37
CA ARG A 28 -16.92 3.77 -0.72
C ARG A 28 -16.16 3.68 -2.04
N LEU A 29 -14.87 3.97 -2.03
CA LEU A 29 -14.01 3.89 -3.21
C LEU A 29 -13.93 2.46 -3.73
N LEU A 30 -13.75 1.48 -2.83
CA LEU A 30 -13.78 0.06 -3.18
C LEU A 30 -15.14 -0.33 -3.80
N ALA A 31 -16.26 0.16 -3.25
CA ALA A 31 -17.57 -0.12 -3.83
C ALA A 31 -17.71 0.45 -5.25
N VAL A 32 -17.19 1.66 -5.50
CA VAL A 32 -17.20 2.25 -6.84
C VAL A 32 -16.31 1.46 -7.79
N ASP A 33 -15.12 1.04 -7.37
CA ASP A 33 -14.23 0.22 -8.21
C ASP A 33 -14.87 -1.12 -8.60
N ILE A 34 -15.60 -1.76 -7.68
CA ILE A 34 -16.37 -2.98 -7.97
C ILE A 34 -17.47 -2.68 -9.01
N VAL A 35 -18.20 -1.58 -8.84
CA VAL A 35 -19.22 -1.16 -9.81
C VAL A 35 -18.59 -0.89 -11.18
N CYS A 36 -17.42 -0.24 -11.23
CA CYS A 36 -16.70 -0.02 -12.48
C CYS A 36 -16.31 -1.33 -13.17
N ILE A 37 -15.81 -2.31 -12.43
CA ILE A 37 -15.50 -3.65 -12.96
C ILE A 37 -16.75 -4.34 -13.52
N VAL A 38 -17.87 -4.28 -12.79
CA VAL A 38 -19.13 -4.88 -13.24
C VAL A 38 -19.62 -4.20 -14.52
N ILE A 39 -19.57 -2.87 -14.59
CA ILE A 39 -19.97 -2.13 -15.80
C ILE A 39 -19.03 -2.47 -16.98
N LEU A 40 -17.70 -2.52 -16.76
CA LEU A 40 -16.75 -2.92 -17.79
C LEU A 40 -17.07 -4.31 -18.36
N PHE A 41 -17.42 -5.26 -17.49
CA PHE A 41 -17.83 -6.59 -17.91
C PHE A 41 -19.10 -6.58 -18.77
N PHE A 42 -20.12 -5.81 -18.39
CA PHE A 42 -21.33 -5.67 -19.20
C PHE A 42 -21.08 -4.97 -20.53
N VAL A 43 -20.24 -3.94 -20.56
CA VAL A 43 -19.83 -3.27 -21.81
C VAL A 43 -19.15 -4.28 -22.74
N HIS A 44 -18.22 -5.09 -22.24
CA HIS A 44 -17.55 -6.12 -23.03
C HIS A 44 -18.50 -7.22 -23.54
N LEU A 45 -19.42 -7.69 -22.70
CA LEU A 45 -20.44 -8.65 -23.13
C LEU A 45 -21.33 -8.07 -24.23
N PHE A 46 -21.75 -6.82 -24.08
CA PHE A 46 -22.59 -6.14 -25.06
C PHE A 46 -21.88 -6.01 -26.41
N THR A 47 -20.63 -5.54 -26.43
CA THR A 47 -19.86 -5.39 -27.68
C THR A 47 -19.53 -6.73 -28.32
N SER A 48 -19.23 -7.76 -27.52
CA SER A 48 -18.95 -9.10 -28.03
C SER A 48 -20.19 -9.79 -28.62
N THR A 49 -21.37 -9.57 -28.03
CA THR A 49 -22.62 -10.26 -28.43
C THR A 49 -23.33 -9.57 -29.60
N PHE A 50 -23.43 -8.24 -29.58
CA PHE A 50 -24.26 -7.51 -30.54
C PHE A 50 -23.51 -7.01 -31.77
N GLN A 51 -22.16 -6.97 -31.74
CA GLN A 51 -21.30 -6.62 -32.88
C GLN A 51 -21.81 -5.41 -33.71
N ILE A 52 -22.27 -4.35 -33.02
CA ILE A 52 -22.81 -3.15 -33.65
C ILE A 52 -21.64 -2.21 -33.97
N PHE A 53 -21.22 -2.18 -35.23
CA PHE A 53 -20.09 -1.39 -35.72
C PHE A 53 -20.53 -0.04 -36.31
N THR A 54 -21.16 0.80 -35.49
CA THR A 54 -21.38 2.21 -35.87
C THR A 54 -20.33 3.09 -35.21
N PRO A 55 -19.83 4.14 -35.90
CA PRO A 55 -18.76 4.99 -35.36
C PRO A 55 -19.19 5.72 -34.08
N GLU A 56 -20.47 6.01 -33.93
CA GLU A 56 -21.06 6.60 -32.72
C GLU A 56 -21.01 5.65 -31.53
N VAL A 57 -21.32 4.37 -31.73
CA VAL A 57 -21.25 3.35 -30.67
C VAL A 57 -19.82 3.05 -30.29
N GLU A 58 -18.91 2.98 -31.25
CA GLU A 58 -17.48 2.77 -30.99
C GLU A 58 -16.90 3.86 -30.09
N THR A 59 -17.10 5.14 -30.47
CA THR A 59 -16.59 6.28 -29.70
C THR A 59 -17.21 6.33 -28.30
N ALA A 60 -18.51 6.05 -28.18
CA ALA A 60 -19.18 5.96 -26.88
C ALA A 60 -18.60 4.85 -25.99
N VAL A 61 -18.32 3.67 -26.55
CA VAL A 61 -17.69 2.55 -25.83
C VAL A 61 -16.28 2.91 -25.39
N GLN A 62 -15.44 3.48 -26.27
CA GLN A 62 -14.08 3.90 -25.92
C GLN A 62 -14.07 4.93 -24.79
N ILE A 63 -14.90 5.98 -24.87
CA ILE A 63 -15.01 7.00 -23.83
C ILE A 63 -15.45 6.35 -22.51
N THR A 64 -16.44 5.46 -22.55
CA THR A 64 -16.95 4.76 -21.36
C THR A 64 -15.84 3.92 -20.71
N VAL A 65 -15.11 3.14 -21.50
CA VAL A 65 -14.02 2.29 -20.99
C VAL A 65 -12.89 3.14 -20.40
N ILE A 66 -12.46 4.21 -21.08
CA ILE A 66 -11.43 5.13 -20.58
C ILE A 66 -11.86 5.76 -19.25
N MET A 67 -13.11 6.19 -19.13
CA MET A 67 -13.63 6.79 -17.90
C MET A 67 -13.63 5.82 -16.72
N LEU A 68 -14.16 4.61 -16.93
CA LEU A 68 -14.23 3.57 -15.89
C LEU A 68 -12.83 3.15 -15.42
N VAL A 69 -11.93 2.96 -16.37
CA VAL A 69 -10.56 2.54 -16.12
C VAL A 69 -9.74 3.63 -15.42
N SER A 70 -9.94 4.90 -15.81
CA SER A 70 -9.28 6.04 -15.18
C SER A 70 -9.70 6.20 -13.72
N PHE A 71 -10.97 5.89 -13.40
CA PHE A 71 -11.43 5.87 -12.02
C PHE A 71 -10.68 4.83 -11.18
N ILE A 72 -10.59 3.59 -11.67
CA ILE A 72 -9.83 2.50 -11.02
C ILE A 72 -8.35 2.87 -10.84
N ALA A 73 -7.72 3.47 -11.85
CA ALA A 73 -6.33 3.89 -11.75
C ALA A 73 -6.15 4.95 -10.64
N LEU A 74 -7.06 5.92 -10.57
CA LEU A 74 -7.00 7.00 -9.60
C LEU A 74 -7.19 6.50 -8.17
N THR A 75 -8.07 5.52 -7.93
CA THR A 75 -8.27 4.95 -6.59
C THR A 75 -7.05 4.16 -6.11
N VAL A 76 -6.45 3.37 -7.02
CA VAL A 76 -5.30 2.52 -6.72
C VAL A 76 -4.00 3.32 -6.55
N ALA A 77 -3.81 4.41 -7.30
CA ALA A 77 -2.56 5.17 -7.32
C ALA A 77 -2.09 5.66 -5.93
N TRP A 78 -3.01 5.86 -4.99
CA TRP A 78 -2.70 6.33 -3.63
C TRP A 78 -2.32 5.21 -2.65
N LYS A 79 -2.49 3.95 -3.03
CA LYS A 79 -2.29 2.79 -2.14
C LYS A 79 -0.90 2.18 -2.22
N GLY A 80 -0.19 2.34 -3.34
CA GLY A 80 1.22 1.92 -3.46
C GLY A 80 1.68 1.68 -4.90
N VAL A 81 2.98 1.53 -5.07
CA VAL A 81 3.61 1.34 -6.39
C VAL A 81 3.26 -0.02 -7.01
N VAL A 82 3.23 -1.09 -6.20
CA VAL A 82 2.92 -2.44 -6.67
C VAL A 82 1.50 -2.55 -7.26
N PRO A 83 0.42 -2.20 -6.55
CA PRO A 83 -0.91 -2.27 -7.12
C PRO A 83 -1.08 -1.30 -8.30
N LEU A 84 -0.38 -0.15 -8.31
CA LEU A 84 -0.38 0.77 -9.44
C LEU A 84 0.19 0.14 -10.73
N ILE A 85 1.35 -0.53 -10.66
CA ILE A 85 1.96 -1.20 -11.83
C ILE A 85 1.01 -2.27 -12.39
N ILE A 86 0.45 -3.10 -11.51
CA ILE A 86 -0.49 -4.16 -11.91
C ILE A 86 -1.75 -3.54 -12.53
N SER A 87 -2.23 -2.42 -11.99
CA SER A 87 -3.38 -1.69 -12.54
C SER A 87 -3.06 -1.18 -13.94
N ILE A 88 -1.91 -0.54 -14.18
CA ILE A 88 -1.53 0.00 -15.49
C ILE A 88 -1.48 -1.13 -16.54
N LEU A 89 -0.91 -2.27 -16.20
CA LEU A 89 -0.88 -3.44 -17.09
C LEU A 89 -2.29 -3.95 -17.40
N GLY A 90 -3.15 -4.10 -16.39
CA GLY A 90 -4.53 -4.55 -16.58
C GLY A 90 -5.34 -3.59 -17.47
N ILE A 91 -5.17 -2.29 -17.25
CA ILE A 91 -5.78 -1.22 -18.02
C ILE A 91 -5.35 -1.26 -19.48
N GLY A 92 -4.04 -1.42 -19.74
CA GLY A 92 -3.51 -1.53 -21.09
C GLY A 92 -4.11 -2.71 -21.85
N LEU A 93 -4.30 -3.86 -21.18
CA LEU A 93 -4.91 -5.04 -21.78
C LEU A 93 -6.41 -4.85 -22.08
N ILE A 94 -7.17 -4.19 -21.20
CA ILE A 94 -8.58 -3.86 -21.43
C ILE A 94 -8.71 -2.93 -22.64
N GLN A 95 -7.90 -1.89 -22.71
CA GLN A 95 -7.90 -0.96 -23.86
C GLN A 95 -7.51 -1.67 -25.15
N TYR A 96 -6.51 -2.55 -25.09
CA TYR A 96 -6.08 -3.34 -26.25
C TYR A 96 -7.19 -4.28 -26.75
N SER A 97 -7.95 -4.91 -25.85
CA SER A 97 -9.10 -5.73 -26.23
C SER A 97 -10.16 -4.92 -26.98
N VAL A 98 -10.52 -3.74 -26.49
CA VAL A 98 -11.49 -2.86 -27.16
C VAL A 98 -10.99 -2.46 -28.54
N MET A 99 -9.72 -2.09 -28.65
CA MET A 99 -9.10 -1.75 -29.95
C MET A 99 -9.13 -2.92 -30.92
N LEU A 100 -8.84 -4.15 -30.46
CA LEU A 100 -8.85 -5.34 -31.31
C LEU A 100 -10.26 -5.68 -31.85
N THR A 101 -11.30 -5.34 -31.10
CA THR A 101 -12.70 -5.57 -31.49
C THR A 101 -13.17 -4.59 -32.56
N TYR A 102 -12.76 -3.32 -32.49
CA TYR A 102 -13.23 -2.26 -33.41
C TYR A 102 -12.25 -1.95 -34.56
N TYR A 103 -10.94 -2.17 -34.35
CA TYR A 103 -9.88 -1.99 -35.34
C TYR A 103 -9.16 -3.32 -35.57
N PRO A 104 -9.81 -4.27 -36.24
CA PRO A 104 -9.14 -5.51 -36.59
C PRO A 104 -7.93 -5.20 -37.49
N PRO A 105 -6.75 -5.80 -37.22
CA PRO A 105 -5.59 -5.60 -38.07
C PRO A 105 -5.89 -6.08 -39.49
N GLU A 106 -5.53 -5.27 -40.48
CA GLU A 106 -5.70 -5.64 -41.88
C GLU A 106 -4.87 -6.89 -42.22
N PRO A 107 -5.40 -7.83 -43.00
CA PRO A 107 -4.63 -8.99 -43.46
C PRO A 107 -3.44 -8.52 -44.30
N GLY A 108 -2.24 -8.82 -43.82
CA GLY A 108 -1.00 -8.46 -44.49
C GLY A 108 -0.31 -9.66 -45.12
N ASN A 109 0.31 -9.46 -46.27
CA ASN A 109 1.25 -10.41 -46.85
C ASN A 109 2.65 -10.07 -46.30
N ARG A 110 3.26 -10.98 -45.54
CA ARG A 110 4.69 -10.87 -45.21
C ARG A 110 5.47 -11.85 -46.06
N ASP A 111 6.45 -11.34 -46.78
CA ASP A 111 7.43 -12.14 -47.50
C ASP A 111 8.61 -12.40 -46.55
N LEU A 112 8.73 -13.63 -46.06
CA LEU A 112 9.84 -14.03 -45.18
C LEU A 112 10.76 -14.96 -45.97
N GLY A 113 11.80 -14.39 -46.58
CA GLY A 113 12.80 -15.17 -47.33
C GLY A 113 12.25 -15.86 -48.58
N GLY A 114 11.31 -15.23 -49.31
CA GLY A 114 10.75 -15.75 -50.57
C GLY A 114 9.51 -16.64 -50.39
N ALA A 115 9.12 -16.92 -49.15
CA ALA A 115 7.83 -17.51 -48.83
C ALA A 115 6.81 -16.39 -48.55
N LYS A 116 5.87 -16.22 -49.48
CA LYS A 116 4.70 -15.35 -49.30
C LYS A 116 3.75 -15.99 -48.31
N PHE A 117 3.81 -15.56 -47.05
CA PHE A 117 2.81 -15.94 -46.06
C PHE A 117 1.67 -14.92 -46.10
N THR A 118 0.56 -15.35 -46.69
CA THR A 118 -0.74 -14.73 -46.48
C THR A 118 -1.26 -15.23 -45.13
N TYR A 119 -1.30 -14.36 -44.11
CA TYR A 119 -1.93 -14.71 -42.84
C TYR A 119 -3.37 -14.20 -42.87
N PRO A 120 -4.39 -15.07 -43.11
CA PRO A 120 -5.76 -14.69 -42.88
C PRO A 120 -5.94 -14.61 -41.36
N PHE A 121 -6.06 -13.41 -40.80
CA PHE A 121 -6.61 -13.27 -39.46
C PHE A 121 -8.06 -13.77 -39.53
N PHE A 122 -8.26 -15.06 -39.27
CA PHE A 122 -9.58 -15.66 -39.15
C PHE A 122 -10.30 -14.90 -38.04
N THR A 123 -11.44 -14.29 -38.37
CA THR A 123 -12.34 -13.58 -37.47
C THR A 123 -12.60 -14.26 -36.10
N PRO A 124 -12.70 -15.60 -35.96
CA PRO A 124 -12.85 -16.23 -34.64
C PRO A 124 -11.60 -16.14 -33.76
N ALA A 125 -10.39 -16.16 -34.34
CA ALA A 125 -9.14 -16.08 -33.59
C ALA A 125 -8.96 -14.67 -32.99
N LEU A 126 -9.40 -13.65 -33.71
CA LEU A 126 -9.35 -12.26 -33.24
C LEU A 126 -10.34 -12.01 -32.10
N GLY A 127 -11.58 -12.51 -32.20
CA GLY A 127 -12.54 -12.45 -31.09
C GLY A 127 -12.05 -13.19 -29.84
N THR A 128 -11.41 -14.35 -30.03
CA THR A 128 -10.80 -15.12 -28.94
C THR A 128 -9.65 -14.36 -28.29
N ALA A 129 -8.77 -13.76 -29.10
CA ALA A 129 -7.68 -12.93 -28.61
C ALA A 129 -8.21 -11.72 -27.84
N SER A 130 -9.21 -11.00 -28.36
CA SER A 130 -9.84 -9.87 -27.65
C SER A 130 -10.36 -10.30 -26.29
N ASN A 131 -11.11 -11.41 -26.22
CA ASN A 131 -11.62 -11.95 -24.96
C ASN A 131 -10.51 -12.30 -23.98
N MET A 132 -9.43 -12.96 -24.42
CA MET A 132 -8.30 -13.31 -23.56
C MET A 132 -7.63 -12.06 -22.97
N HIS A 133 -7.40 -11.02 -23.78
CA HIS A 133 -6.82 -9.77 -23.30
C HIS A 133 -7.75 -9.07 -22.31
N PHE A 134 -9.06 -9.05 -22.57
CA PHE A 134 -10.05 -8.47 -21.67
C PHE A 134 -10.07 -9.17 -20.31
N PHE A 135 -10.21 -10.50 -20.27
CA PHE A 135 -10.29 -11.25 -19.02
C PHE A 135 -8.99 -11.19 -18.23
N LEU A 136 -7.85 -11.25 -18.90
CA LEU A 136 -6.55 -11.07 -18.26
C LEU A 136 -6.46 -9.67 -17.65
N GLY A 137 -6.81 -8.63 -18.41
CA GLY A 137 -6.83 -7.25 -17.93
C GLY A 137 -7.75 -7.05 -16.72
N LEU A 138 -8.97 -7.58 -16.79
CA LEU A 138 -9.95 -7.56 -15.71
C LEU A 138 -9.43 -8.25 -14.44
N SER A 139 -8.78 -9.42 -14.60
CA SER A 139 -8.18 -10.15 -13.48
C SER A 139 -7.03 -9.36 -12.83
N MET A 140 -6.19 -8.72 -13.64
CA MET A 140 -5.09 -7.87 -13.14
C MET A 140 -5.62 -6.64 -12.40
N SER A 141 -6.63 -5.95 -12.94
CA SER A 141 -7.30 -4.84 -12.23
C SER A 141 -7.94 -5.29 -10.91
N THR A 142 -8.57 -6.47 -10.90
CA THR A 142 -9.16 -7.04 -9.67
C THR A 142 -8.09 -7.37 -8.64
N LEU A 143 -6.99 -8.01 -9.03
CA LEU A 143 -5.86 -8.30 -8.14
C LEU A 143 -5.22 -7.04 -7.61
N SER A 144 -5.09 -6.00 -8.45
CA SER A 144 -4.61 -4.69 -8.03
C SER A 144 -5.47 -4.09 -6.93
N ILE A 145 -6.80 -4.12 -7.08
CA ILE A 145 -7.75 -3.66 -6.05
C ILE A 145 -7.61 -4.50 -4.78
N ILE A 146 -7.48 -5.82 -4.88
CA ILE A 146 -7.28 -6.69 -3.71
C ILE A 146 -6.00 -6.31 -2.97
N ILE A 147 -4.88 -6.14 -3.67
CA ILE A 147 -3.61 -5.73 -3.06
C ILE A 147 -3.73 -4.33 -2.43
N ALA A 148 -4.45 -3.42 -3.08
CA ALA A 148 -4.60 -2.03 -2.64
C ALA A 148 -5.49 -1.87 -1.39
N PHE A 149 -6.58 -2.62 -1.30
CA PHE A 149 -7.63 -2.42 -0.27
C PHE A 149 -7.75 -3.56 0.75
N ARG A 150 -7.44 -4.80 0.34
CA ARG A 150 -7.61 -6.01 1.18
C ARG A 150 -6.42 -6.96 1.00
N PRO A 151 -5.16 -6.52 1.24
CA PRO A 151 -3.99 -7.38 1.08
C PRO A 151 -4.04 -8.61 2.01
N SER A 152 -4.82 -8.55 3.10
CA SER A 152 -5.10 -9.67 4.00
C SER A 152 -5.68 -10.91 3.32
N LEU A 153 -6.37 -10.77 2.18
CA LEU A 153 -6.90 -11.91 1.42
C LEU A 153 -5.81 -12.73 0.72
N LEU A 154 -4.65 -12.12 0.48
CA LEU A 154 -3.51 -12.74 -0.19
C LEU A 154 -2.48 -13.30 0.80
N PHE A 155 -2.67 -13.06 2.11
CA PHE A 155 -1.74 -13.52 3.13
C PHE A 155 -2.16 -14.87 3.68
N THR A 156 -1.17 -15.76 3.83
CA THR A 156 -1.34 -17.03 4.53
C THR A 156 -1.53 -16.78 6.03
N ARG A 157 -2.37 -17.61 6.67
CA ARG A 157 -2.80 -17.46 8.08
C ARG A 157 -1.66 -17.53 9.12
N ASN A 158 -0.45 -17.94 8.70
CA ASN A 158 0.73 -18.16 9.55
C ASN A 158 1.78 -17.04 9.43
N ARG A 159 1.37 -15.80 9.20
CA ARG A 159 2.32 -14.68 9.22
C ARG A 159 2.86 -14.50 10.65
N PRO A 160 4.18 -14.35 10.87
CA PRO A 160 4.68 -13.83 12.14
C PRO A 160 4.04 -12.46 12.36
N GLU A 161 3.53 -12.22 13.57
CA GLU A 161 2.92 -10.94 13.91
C GLU A 161 3.87 -9.80 13.54
N SER A 162 3.33 -8.63 13.16
CA SER A 162 4.19 -7.49 12.89
C SER A 162 5.09 -7.23 14.10
N LEU A 163 6.34 -6.81 13.89
CA LEU A 163 7.25 -6.46 14.98
C LEU A 163 6.60 -5.49 15.98
N ASP A 164 5.68 -4.64 15.52
CA ASP A 164 4.88 -3.74 16.35
C ASP A 164 3.85 -4.44 17.25
N SER A 165 3.32 -5.61 16.86
CA SER A 165 2.41 -6.44 17.66
C SER A 165 3.11 -6.97 18.92
N GLU A 166 4.37 -7.41 18.80
CA GLU A 166 5.14 -7.90 19.95
C GLU A 166 5.32 -6.81 21.03
N TRP A 167 5.42 -5.55 20.62
CA TRP A 167 5.54 -4.41 21.55
C TRP A 167 4.18 -3.96 22.11
N SER A 168 3.06 -4.30 21.44
CA SER A 168 1.71 -3.88 21.86
C SER A 168 1.25 -4.51 23.19
N LYS A 169 1.88 -5.61 23.61
CA LYS A 169 1.61 -6.28 24.89
C LYS A 169 2.11 -5.49 26.10
N TYR A 170 2.99 -4.51 25.90
CA TYR A 170 3.61 -3.74 26.98
C TYR A 170 2.99 -2.34 27.09
N PRO A 171 2.50 -1.94 28.27
CA PRO A 171 2.00 -0.58 28.49
C PRO A 171 3.11 0.46 28.33
N VAL A 172 2.78 1.61 27.73
CA VAL A 172 3.71 2.74 27.60
C VAL A 172 3.75 3.53 28.90
N TRP A 173 4.94 3.76 29.43
CA TRP A 173 5.17 4.63 30.56
C TRP A 173 5.14 6.10 30.12
N TYR A 174 4.29 6.88 30.77
CA TYR A 174 4.21 8.32 30.59
C TYR A 174 4.81 9.02 31.82
N ASP A 175 5.52 10.13 31.60
CA ASP A 175 6.18 10.96 32.65
C ASP A 175 5.22 11.56 33.70
N ASN A 176 3.95 11.16 33.70
CA ASN A 176 2.93 11.61 34.63
C ASN A 176 2.86 10.65 35.82
N THR A 177 3.92 10.67 36.62
CA THR A 177 4.10 9.98 37.91
C THR A 177 3.28 10.60 39.04
N LEU A 178 2.11 11.16 38.75
CA LEU A 178 1.16 11.52 39.80
C LEU A 178 0.41 10.24 40.20
N LEU A 179 0.92 9.56 41.23
CA LEU A 179 0.16 8.69 42.15
C LEU A 179 -0.02 7.21 41.79
N THR A 180 0.96 6.52 41.20
CA THR A 180 0.73 5.09 40.88
C THR A 180 0.78 4.12 42.08
N ASP A 181 1.19 4.53 43.29
CA ASP A 181 1.05 3.64 44.48
C ASP A 181 1.19 4.34 45.86
N GLY A 182 1.04 5.67 45.95
CA GLY A 182 1.22 6.39 47.23
C GLY A 182 2.66 6.35 47.82
N ARG A 183 3.62 5.74 47.10
CA ARG A 183 5.04 5.70 47.47
C ARG A 183 5.74 6.95 46.92
N MET A 184 6.27 7.79 47.81
CA MET A 184 7.13 8.90 47.42
C MET A 184 8.52 8.36 47.07
N GLU A 185 8.73 8.08 45.78
CA GLU A 185 10.04 7.69 45.26
C GLU A 185 10.59 8.80 44.36
N SER A 186 11.90 9.02 44.43
CA SER A 186 12.56 10.01 43.58
C SER A 186 12.58 9.54 42.13
N SER A 187 12.04 10.37 41.23
CA SER A 187 12.06 10.11 39.80
C SER A 187 13.39 10.56 39.21
N VAL A 188 14.07 9.66 38.50
CA VAL A 188 15.34 9.93 37.81
C VAL A 188 15.21 9.68 36.30
N PRO A 189 15.99 10.37 35.46
CA PRO A 189 16.09 10.05 34.04
C PRO A 189 16.49 8.59 33.83
N VAL A 190 15.82 7.88 32.90
CA VAL A 190 16.11 6.47 32.58
C VAL A 190 17.58 6.25 32.24
N LYS A 191 18.18 7.19 31.51
CA LYS A 191 19.61 7.18 31.16
C LYS A 191 20.54 7.04 32.38
N ASP A 192 20.13 7.52 33.56
CA ASP A 192 20.96 7.50 34.76
C ASP A 192 21.01 6.10 35.38
N LEU A 193 19.98 5.28 35.16
CA LEU A 193 19.92 3.85 35.55
C LEU A 193 20.67 2.91 34.58
N MET A 194 21.15 3.46 33.46
CA MET A 194 21.81 2.70 32.41
C MET A 194 23.34 2.76 32.50
N THR A 195 24.01 1.72 31.99
CA THR A 195 25.48 1.70 31.91
C THR A 195 25.98 2.65 30.83
N GLY A 196 27.25 3.03 30.88
CA GLY A 196 27.85 3.94 29.90
C GLY A 196 27.67 3.46 28.45
N GLN A 197 27.76 2.17 28.18
CA GLN A 197 27.58 1.59 26.85
C GLN A 197 26.14 1.73 26.35
N ASP A 198 25.15 1.45 27.20
CA ASP A 198 23.74 1.58 26.85
C ASP A 198 23.37 3.04 26.55
N ARG A 199 23.98 4.00 27.26
CA ARG A 199 23.82 5.44 27.03
C ARG A 199 24.19 5.85 25.61
N TYR A 200 25.21 5.22 25.04
CA TYR A 200 25.60 5.46 23.64
C TYR A 200 24.65 4.81 22.63
N LEU A 201 23.88 3.80 23.01
CA LEU A 201 22.97 3.08 22.11
C LEU A 201 21.51 3.57 22.21
N LEU A 202 21.17 4.34 23.24
CA LEU A 202 19.84 4.92 23.48
C LEU A 202 19.22 5.62 22.26
N TRP A 203 20.03 6.25 21.39
CA TRP A 203 19.53 6.93 20.19
C TRP A 203 18.89 5.98 19.16
N ARG A 204 19.22 4.68 19.20
CA ARG A 204 18.68 3.65 18.29
C ARG A 204 17.26 3.23 18.67
N TYR A 205 16.83 3.49 19.90
CA TYR A 205 15.54 3.02 20.43
C TYR A 205 14.50 4.13 20.44
N GLU A 206 13.26 3.78 20.08
CA GLU A 206 12.08 4.61 20.30
C GLU A 206 11.58 4.43 21.73
N TYR A 207 11.54 3.18 22.18
CA TYR A 207 11.18 2.77 23.53
C TYR A 207 12.13 1.69 24.02
N ILE A 208 12.38 1.69 25.32
CA ILE A 208 13.15 0.67 26.02
C ILE A 208 12.21 -0.07 26.96
N LEU A 209 12.43 -1.36 27.12
CA LEU A 209 11.67 -2.17 28.05
C LEU A 209 12.28 -2.05 29.45
N ALA A 210 11.51 -1.56 30.40
CA ALA A 210 11.90 -1.47 31.80
C ALA A 210 10.81 -2.08 32.68
N ASP A 211 11.22 -2.87 33.66
CA ASP A 211 10.35 -3.36 34.71
C ASP A 211 10.19 -2.28 35.77
N ILE A 212 8.98 -1.75 35.91
CA ILE A 212 8.62 -0.73 36.90
C ILE A 212 7.59 -1.36 37.83
N TYR A 213 7.89 -1.42 39.13
CA TYR A 213 7.02 -2.04 40.15
C TYR A 213 6.64 -3.51 39.85
N GLY A 214 7.53 -4.28 39.20
CA GLY A 214 7.27 -5.69 38.84
C GLY A 214 6.41 -5.87 37.59
N THR A 215 6.19 -4.80 36.82
CA THR A 215 5.46 -4.83 35.56
C THR A 215 6.30 -4.22 34.42
N PRO A 216 6.45 -4.94 33.28
CA PRO A 216 7.26 -4.47 32.16
C PRO A 216 6.52 -3.37 31.38
N HIS A 217 7.18 -2.22 31.23
CA HIS A 217 6.68 -1.03 30.56
C HIS A 217 7.60 -0.60 29.41
N LEU A 218 7.02 0.03 28.40
CA LEU A 218 7.74 0.71 27.34
C LEU A 218 8.03 2.15 27.74
N VAL A 219 9.31 2.45 27.95
CA VAL A 219 9.76 3.73 28.47
C VAL A 219 10.53 4.48 27.39
N ARG A 220 10.27 5.77 27.21
CA ARG A 220 11.05 6.58 26.29
C ARG A 220 12.47 6.80 26.81
N PRO A 221 13.50 6.83 25.94
CA PRO A 221 14.88 7.18 26.30
C PRO A 221 15.08 8.41 27.19
N THR A 222 14.17 9.39 27.08
CA THR A 222 14.24 10.67 27.79
C THR A 222 13.28 10.76 28.99
N ALA A 223 12.52 9.69 29.28
CA ALA A 223 11.52 9.69 30.33
C ALA A 223 12.15 9.63 31.74
N LEU A 224 11.34 9.98 32.73
CA LEU A 224 11.61 9.89 34.15
C LEU A 224 10.97 8.62 34.72
N VAL A 225 11.73 7.90 35.53
CA VAL A 225 11.30 6.63 36.14
C VAL A 225 11.67 6.59 37.63
N PRO A 226 10.95 5.82 38.47
CA PRO A 226 11.32 5.63 39.87
C PRO A 226 12.70 4.97 40.00
N LYS A 227 13.59 5.52 40.84
CA LYS A 227 15.00 5.12 40.87
C LYS A 227 15.24 3.67 41.33
N ASP A 228 14.60 3.28 42.42
CA ASP A 228 14.83 2.03 43.14
C ASP A 228 13.88 0.92 42.65
N SER A 229 12.71 1.30 42.12
CA SER A 229 11.69 0.37 41.62
C SER A 229 11.76 0.09 40.11
N THR A 230 12.79 0.60 39.42
CA THR A 230 12.97 0.40 37.97
C THR A 230 14.18 -0.47 37.67
N HIS A 231 13.95 -1.56 36.95
CA HIS A 231 15.00 -2.43 36.41
C HIS A 231 14.96 -2.45 34.89
N ILE A 232 16.07 -2.10 34.24
CA ILE A 232 16.17 -2.16 32.78
C ILE A 232 16.29 -3.62 32.34
N LEU A 233 15.38 -4.06 31.47
CA LEU A 233 15.41 -5.42 30.95
C LEU A 233 16.46 -5.57 29.86
N ARG A 234 17.29 -6.60 30.01
CA ARG A 234 18.39 -6.94 29.10
C ARG A 234 18.22 -8.34 28.56
N GLU A 235 18.72 -8.54 27.36
CA GLU A 235 18.81 -9.87 26.75
C GLU A 235 19.83 -10.71 27.52
N LYS A 236 19.45 -11.95 27.87
CA LYS A 236 20.24 -12.81 28.75
C LYS A 236 21.60 -13.17 28.17
N ASP A 237 21.68 -13.32 26.85
CA ASP A 237 22.87 -13.81 26.16
C ASP A 237 23.82 -12.68 25.76
N SER A 238 23.28 -11.55 25.27
CA SER A 238 24.09 -10.42 24.77
C SER A 238 24.32 -9.32 25.82
N GLY A 239 23.52 -9.29 26.89
CA GLY A 239 23.51 -8.20 27.88
C GLY A 239 22.99 -6.87 27.33
N LEU A 240 22.51 -6.85 26.07
CA LEU A 240 22.01 -5.65 25.40
C LEU A 240 20.63 -5.27 25.93
N VAL A 241 20.34 -3.97 25.89
CA VAL A 241 19.04 -3.42 26.26
C VAL A 241 17.97 -3.89 25.27
N ILE A 242 16.87 -4.40 25.81
CA ILE A 242 15.70 -4.78 25.02
C ILE A 242 14.86 -3.53 24.79
N GLY A 243 14.51 -3.24 23.53
CA GLY A 243 13.69 -2.09 23.21
C GLY A 243 13.23 -2.07 21.76
N LYS A 244 12.16 -1.30 21.52
CA LYS A 244 11.65 -1.03 20.18
C LYS A 244 12.60 -0.06 19.48
N ALA A 245 13.14 -0.46 18.33
CA ALA A 245 14.01 0.38 17.53
C ALA A 245 13.25 1.59 16.96
N ARG A 246 13.91 2.76 16.96
CA ARG A 246 13.40 4.01 16.36
C ARG A 246 13.41 3.96 14.84
N TYR A 247 14.38 3.25 14.32
CA TYR A 247 14.54 2.98 12.91
C TYR A 247 14.56 1.46 12.78
N ASN A 248 13.52 0.90 12.16
CA ASN A 248 13.58 -0.49 11.69
C ASN A 248 14.62 -0.51 10.57
N GLY A 249 15.87 -0.81 10.94
CA GLY A 249 16.99 -0.77 10.03
C GLY A 249 16.88 -1.86 8.97
N PHE A 250 16.40 -1.50 7.78
CA PHE A 250 17.28 -1.59 6.63
C PHE A 250 18.08 -0.28 6.60
N PHE A 251 19.24 -0.27 7.27
CA PHE A 251 20.31 0.63 6.89
C PHE A 251 21.14 -0.15 5.88
N MET A 252 21.05 0.26 4.60
CA MET A 252 22.07 -0.01 3.58
C MET A 252 23.36 0.72 3.96
#